data_AF-A0A0W8F4A6-F1
#
_entry.id   AF-A0A0W8F4A6-F1
#
_cell.length_a   1.000
_cell.length_b   1.000
_cell.length_c   1.000
_cell.angle_alpha   90.00
_cell.angle_beta   90.00
_cell.angle_gamma   90.00
#
_symmetry.space_group_name_H-M   'P 1'
#
loop_
_entity.id
_entity.type
_entity.pdbx_description
1 polymer ?
#
loop_
_entity_poly.entity_id
_entity_poly.type
_entity_poly.pdbx_seq_one_letter_code
_entity_poly.pdbx_strand_id
1 'polypeptide(L)'
;MEEVDPGALADVAYGLFEVMLNALLCARGPYLFELVERGIDFEPAFLEILGKFSSEYPDLGDALIQRFGSPPAIYASILEGEGVIPGRTTRMYWIVQDAPGVQPDAIEDELAGKWLIFLPMERVDEAWIKVRDATCRNELGISAKVSTAKPNPDSRDSMKVIYIYTPDWRDEADVMRVRERLRELGFVDRIGYKRNIETFRGEYSQKGKRVTFYSA
;
A
#
# COMPACT_ATOMS: atom_id res chain seq x y z
N MET A 1 -27.66 4.67 -16.84
CA MET A 1 -26.65 3.84 -16.15
C MET A 1 -25.42 3.96 -17.02
N GLU A 2 -24.45 4.79 -16.63
CA GLU A 2 -23.20 4.88 -17.40
C GLU A 2 -22.54 3.50 -17.37
N GLU A 3 -22.19 2.96 -18.53
CA GLU A 3 -21.36 1.75 -18.62
C GLU A 3 -20.07 2.02 -17.87
N VAL A 4 -19.81 1.21 -16.83
CA VAL A 4 -18.53 1.24 -16.13
C VAL A 4 -17.47 0.80 -17.11
N ASP A 5 -16.43 1.62 -17.31
CA ASP A 5 -15.28 1.24 -18.12
C ASP A 5 -14.74 -0.13 -17.66
N PRO A 6 -14.74 -1.16 -18.54
CA PRO A 6 -14.26 -2.49 -18.19
C PRO A 6 -12.82 -2.49 -17.65
N GLY A 7 -11.99 -1.52 -18.08
CA GLY A 7 -10.64 -1.33 -17.54
C GLY A 7 -10.65 -0.89 -16.07
N ALA A 8 -11.46 0.11 -15.75
CA ALA A 8 -11.65 0.58 -14.37
C ALA A 8 -12.23 -0.52 -13.45
N LEU A 9 -13.18 -1.32 -13.94
CA LEU A 9 -13.76 -2.42 -13.18
C LEU A 9 -12.71 -3.49 -12.83
N ALA A 10 -11.86 -3.86 -13.79
CA ALA A 10 -10.79 -4.83 -13.55
C ALA A 10 -9.71 -4.32 -12.59
N ASP A 11 -9.37 -3.02 -12.64
CA ASP A 11 -8.44 -2.40 -11.70
C ASP A 11 -9.00 -2.39 -10.26
N VAL A 12 -10.31 -2.08 -10.11
CA VAL A 12 -11.01 -2.18 -8.83
C VAL A 12 -11.04 -3.62 -8.34
N ALA A 13 -11.35 -4.58 -9.22
CA ALA A 13 -11.38 -5.99 -8.90
C ALA A 13 -10.01 -6.49 -8.40
N TYR A 14 -8.91 -6.10 -9.06
CA TYR A 14 -7.57 -6.45 -8.62
C TYR A 14 -7.26 -5.90 -7.22
N GLY A 15 -7.57 -4.62 -6.96
CA GLY A 15 -7.32 -4.01 -5.65
C GLY A 15 -8.11 -4.70 -4.53
N LEU A 16 -9.39 -5.01 -4.76
CA LEU A 16 -10.22 -5.72 -3.76
C LEU A 16 -9.75 -7.16 -3.55
N PHE A 17 -9.38 -7.85 -4.62
CA PHE A 17 -8.82 -9.20 -4.54
C PHE A 17 -7.50 -9.23 -3.76
N GLU A 18 -6.60 -8.26 -4.00
CA GLU A 18 -5.31 -8.16 -3.30
C GLU A 18 -5.48 -7.96 -1.80
N VAL A 19 -6.42 -7.12 -1.39
CA VAL A 19 -6.77 -6.91 0.03
C VAL A 19 -7.23 -8.23 0.66
N MET A 20 -8.13 -8.95 -0.01
CA MET A 20 -8.63 -10.24 0.50
C MET A 20 -7.53 -11.31 0.51
N LEU A 21 -6.67 -11.34 -0.50
CA LEU A 21 -5.53 -12.26 -0.59
C LEU A 21 -4.57 -12.06 0.57
N ASN A 22 -4.16 -10.82 0.84
CA ASN A 22 -3.27 -10.53 1.97
C ASN A 22 -3.92 -10.88 3.31
N ALA A 23 -5.18 -10.50 3.51
CA ALA A 23 -5.88 -10.79 4.76
C ALA A 23 -5.99 -12.29 5.03
N LEU A 24 -6.38 -13.09 4.03
CA LEU A 24 -6.58 -14.52 4.20
C LEU A 24 -5.26 -15.32 4.23
N LEU A 25 -4.20 -14.86 3.56
CA LEU A 25 -2.86 -15.44 3.72
C LEU A 25 -2.28 -15.12 5.09
N CYS A 26 -2.37 -13.87 5.54
CA CYS A 26 -1.88 -13.44 6.85
C CYS A 26 -2.58 -14.18 7.99
N ALA A 27 -3.89 -14.45 7.87
CA ALA A 27 -4.64 -15.28 8.81
C ALA A 27 -4.13 -16.73 8.91
N ARG A 28 -3.37 -17.21 7.92
CA ARG A 28 -2.71 -18.53 7.89
C ARG A 28 -1.27 -18.47 8.41
N GLY A 29 -0.75 -17.28 8.73
CA GLY A 29 0.60 -17.07 9.26
C GLY A 29 1.50 -16.19 8.39
N PRO A 30 1.71 -16.52 7.10
CA PRO A 30 2.68 -15.78 6.28
C PRO A 30 2.10 -14.52 5.65
N TYR A 31 2.93 -13.50 5.48
CA TYR A 31 2.61 -12.37 4.61
C TYR A 31 2.81 -12.76 3.14
N LEU A 32 2.04 -12.15 2.23
CA LEU A 32 2.19 -12.38 0.79
C LEU A 32 3.62 -12.12 0.30
N PHE A 33 4.23 -11.03 0.75
CA PHE A 33 5.60 -10.68 0.35
C PHE A 33 6.61 -11.75 0.77
N GLU A 34 6.45 -12.38 1.94
CA GLU A 34 7.36 -13.42 2.41
C GLU A 34 7.30 -14.65 1.52
N LEU A 35 6.10 -15.01 1.04
CA LEU A 35 5.90 -16.14 0.14
C LEU A 35 6.57 -15.89 -1.21
N VAL A 36 6.35 -14.71 -1.78
CA VAL A 36 6.93 -14.30 -3.07
C VAL A 36 8.45 -14.20 -2.99
N GLU A 37 8.99 -13.48 -2.00
CA GLU A 37 10.43 -13.27 -1.85
C GLU A 37 11.21 -14.56 -1.54
N ARG A 38 10.58 -15.51 -0.84
CA ARG A 38 11.19 -16.81 -0.51
C ARG A 38 10.93 -17.89 -1.56
N GLY A 39 10.15 -17.59 -2.60
CA GLY A 39 9.76 -18.57 -3.61
C GLY A 39 8.97 -19.75 -3.04
N ILE A 40 8.17 -19.50 -1.99
CA ILE A 40 7.30 -20.52 -1.40
C ILE A 40 6.04 -20.60 -2.26
N ASP A 41 5.71 -21.79 -2.72
CA ASP A 41 4.47 -22.01 -3.47
C ASP A 41 3.24 -21.86 -2.55
N PHE A 42 2.29 -21.06 -3.02
CA PHE A 42 1.00 -20.84 -2.36
C PHE A 42 -0.15 -20.93 -3.37
N GLU A 43 0.05 -21.57 -4.53
CA GLU A 43 -0.97 -21.73 -5.56
C GLU A 43 -2.29 -22.34 -5.03
N PRO A 44 -2.28 -23.39 -4.18
CA PRO A 44 -3.52 -23.95 -3.64
C PRO A 44 -4.30 -22.93 -2.80
N ALA A 45 -3.59 -22.15 -1.99
CA ALA A 45 -4.18 -21.08 -1.17
C ALA A 45 -4.72 -19.95 -2.05
N PHE A 46 -3.96 -19.56 -3.08
CA PHE A 46 -4.38 -18.56 -4.06
C PHE A 46 -5.66 -18.98 -4.80
N LEU A 47 -5.74 -20.21 -5.30
CA LEU A 47 -6.91 -20.70 -6.04
C LEU A 47 -8.17 -20.77 -5.16
N GLU A 48 -8.02 -21.19 -3.91
CA GLU A 48 -9.12 -21.18 -2.93
C GLU A 48 -9.64 -19.75 -2.68
N ILE A 49 -8.73 -18.80 -2.47
CA ILE A 49 -9.06 -17.40 -2.21
C ILE A 49 -9.68 -16.75 -3.45
N LEU A 50 -9.15 -17.00 -4.65
CA LEU A 50 -9.73 -16.51 -5.90
C LEU A 50 -11.13 -17.10 -6.13
N GLY A 51 -11.32 -18.40 -5.87
CA GLY A 51 -12.65 -19.03 -5.95
C GLY A 51 -13.64 -18.39 -4.99
N LYS A 52 -13.22 -18.09 -3.76
CA LYS A 52 -14.03 -17.32 -2.80
C LYS A 52 -14.35 -15.92 -3.33
N PHE A 53 -13.36 -15.20 -3.87
CA PHE A 53 -13.55 -13.86 -4.44
C PHE A 53 -14.62 -13.88 -5.53
N SER A 54 -14.47 -14.77 -6.51
CA SER A 54 -15.41 -14.90 -7.63
C SER A 54 -16.79 -15.37 -7.20
N SER A 55 -16.91 -16.12 -6.09
CA SER A 55 -18.21 -16.50 -5.55
C SER A 55 -18.91 -15.35 -4.83
N GLU A 56 -18.17 -14.49 -4.12
CA GLU A 56 -18.75 -13.35 -3.38
C GLU A 56 -19.00 -12.15 -4.28
N TYR A 57 -18.17 -11.98 -5.31
CA TYR A 57 -18.21 -10.88 -6.26
C TYR A 57 -18.09 -11.39 -7.71
N PRO A 58 -19.13 -12.03 -8.27
CA PRO A 58 -19.06 -12.66 -9.60
C PRO A 58 -18.55 -11.73 -10.70
N ASP A 59 -19.13 -10.53 -10.81
CA ASP A 59 -18.75 -9.57 -11.85
C ASP A 59 -17.28 -9.10 -11.72
N LEU A 60 -16.79 -8.95 -10.47
CA LEU A 60 -15.39 -8.57 -10.22
C LEU A 60 -14.44 -9.73 -10.48
N GLY A 61 -14.83 -10.95 -10.10
CA GLY A 61 -14.08 -12.16 -10.38
C GLY A 61 -13.92 -12.40 -11.88
N ASP A 62 -15.00 -12.24 -12.64
CA ASP A 62 -14.99 -12.38 -14.10
C ASP A 62 -14.14 -11.29 -14.76
N ALA A 63 -14.29 -10.02 -14.35
CA ALA A 63 -13.47 -8.91 -14.85
C ALA A 63 -11.98 -9.14 -14.56
N LEU A 64 -11.63 -9.63 -13.37
CA LEU A 64 -10.26 -9.94 -12.97
C LEU A 64 -9.69 -11.07 -13.84
N ILE A 65 -10.41 -12.19 -13.99
CA ILE A 65 -9.95 -13.32 -14.80
C ILE A 65 -9.81 -12.92 -16.27
N GLN A 66 -10.79 -12.19 -16.82
CA GLN A 66 -10.74 -11.70 -18.20
C GLN A 66 -9.52 -10.79 -18.42
N ARG A 67 -9.20 -9.94 -17.45
CA ARG A 67 -8.08 -8.98 -17.55
C ARG A 67 -6.71 -9.65 -17.67
N PHE A 68 -6.53 -10.78 -16.97
CA PHE A 68 -5.28 -11.55 -16.95
C PHE A 68 -5.32 -12.77 -17.88
N GLY A 69 -6.49 -13.13 -18.39
CA GLY A 69 -6.75 -14.26 -19.27
C GLY A 69 -6.98 -15.59 -18.53
N SER A 70 -6.41 -15.80 -17.34
CA SER A 70 -6.61 -17.02 -16.55
C SER A 70 -6.14 -16.88 -15.09
N PRO A 71 -6.63 -17.73 -14.16
CA PRO A 71 -6.10 -17.79 -12.79
C PRO A 71 -4.58 -18.03 -12.69
N PRO A 72 -3.96 -18.96 -13.46
CA PRO A 72 -2.51 -19.12 -13.43
C PRO A 72 -1.74 -17.87 -13.88
N ALA A 73 -2.28 -17.08 -14.80
CA ALA A 73 -1.65 -15.82 -15.23
C ALA A 73 -1.69 -14.75 -14.13
N ILE A 74 -2.78 -14.69 -13.34
CA ILE A 74 -2.84 -13.83 -12.15
C ILE A 74 -1.77 -14.28 -11.15
N TYR A 75 -1.71 -15.57 -10.84
CA TYR A 75 -0.72 -16.11 -9.90
C TYR A 75 0.72 -15.82 -10.35
N ALA A 76 1.04 -16.09 -11.62
CA ALA A 76 2.35 -15.79 -12.19
C ALA A 76 2.72 -14.29 -12.07
N SER A 77 1.76 -13.38 -12.29
CA SER A 77 2.02 -11.94 -12.12
C SER A 77 2.36 -11.56 -10.68
N ILE A 78 1.75 -12.22 -9.69
CA ILE A 78 2.03 -12.00 -8.27
C ILE A 78 3.43 -12.51 -7.93
N LEU A 79 3.81 -13.70 -8.44
CA LEU A 79 5.16 -14.23 -8.29
C LEU A 79 6.22 -13.32 -8.94
N GLU A 80 5.87 -12.62 -10.02
CA GLU A 80 6.74 -11.64 -10.66
C GLU A 80 6.84 -10.31 -9.88
N GLY A 81 5.98 -10.08 -8.89
CA GLY A 81 6.02 -8.96 -7.95
C GLY A 81 4.85 -8.00 -8.04
N GLU A 82 3.81 -8.28 -8.83
CA GLU A 82 2.57 -7.49 -8.78
C GLU A 82 1.92 -7.64 -7.38
N GLY A 83 1.63 -6.52 -6.73
CA GLY A 83 1.13 -6.53 -5.35
C GLY A 83 2.20 -6.41 -4.28
N VAL A 84 3.45 -6.75 -4.60
CA VAL A 84 4.53 -6.92 -3.60
C VAL A 84 5.66 -5.91 -3.80
N ILE A 85 6.07 -5.74 -5.06
CA ILE A 85 7.22 -4.91 -5.45
C ILE A 85 6.67 -3.64 -6.12
N PRO A 86 6.83 -2.44 -5.52
CA PRO A 86 6.24 -1.20 -6.02
C PRO A 86 6.56 -0.95 -7.49
N GLY A 87 7.82 -1.20 -7.89
CA GLY A 87 8.32 -0.97 -9.23
C GLY A 87 7.80 -1.96 -10.27
N ARG A 88 7.24 -3.09 -9.85
CA ARG A 88 6.62 -4.11 -10.72
C ARG A 88 5.10 -4.14 -10.64
N THR A 89 4.52 -3.34 -9.73
CA THR A 89 3.08 -3.26 -9.53
C THR A 89 2.47 -2.23 -10.48
N THR A 90 1.63 -2.68 -11.40
CA THR A 90 1.03 -1.88 -12.48
C THR A 90 -0.50 -1.85 -12.46
N ARG A 91 -1.13 -2.67 -11.61
CA ARG A 91 -2.59 -2.84 -11.58
C ARG A 91 -3.26 -2.00 -10.51
N MET A 92 -2.56 -1.69 -9.42
CA MET A 92 -3.04 -0.80 -8.37
C MET A 92 -2.09 0.37 -8.13
N TYR A 93 -2.59 1.47 -7.58
CA TYR A 93 -1.80 2.67 -7.29
C TYR A 93 -0.98 2.59 -6.00
N TRP A 94 -1.40 1.75 -5.08
CA TRP A 94 -0.84 1.66 -3.73
C TRP A 94 -0.65 0.21 -3.33
N ILE A 95 0.50 -0.11 -2.74
CA ILE A 95 0.65 -1.29 -1.88
C ILE A 95 0.49 -0.81 -0.44
N VAL A 96 -0.21 -1.60 0.37
CA VAL A 96 -0.50 -1.31 1.78
C VAL A 96 0.11 -2.40 2.64
N GLN A 97 0.73 -2.02 3.76
CA GLN A 97 1.14 -2.94 4.80
C GLN A 97 0.70 -2.37 6.15
N ASP A 98 -0.29 -2.99 6.76
CA ASP A 98 -0.73 -2.65 8.11
C ASP A 98 0.17 -3.32 9.15
N ALA A 99 0.32 -2.67 10.30
CA ALA A 99 0.97 -3.25 11.45
C ALA A 99 0.07 -4.37 12.04
N PRO A 100 0.66 -5.42 12.66
CA PRO A 100 -0.12 -6.51 13.23
C PRO A 100 -1.23 -6.04 14.18
N GLY A 101 -2.46 -6.52 13.95
CA GLY A 101 -3.62 -6.23 14.81
C GLY A 101 -4.29 -4.87 14.58
N VAL A 102 -3.79 -4.07 13.62
CA VAL A 102 -4.43 -2.81 13.22
C VAL A 102 -5.61 -3.08 12.27
N GLN A 103 -6.72 -2.38 12.49
CA GLN A 103 -7.85 -2.41 11.56
C GLN A 103 -7.56 -1.51 10.35
N PRO A 104 -7.92 -1.90 9.12
CA PRO A 104 -7.60 -1.14 7.91
C PRO A 104 -8.11 0.31 7.89
N ASP A 105 -9.21 0.60 8.59
CA ASP A 105 -9.83 1.92 8.69
C ASP A 105 -9.16 2.85 9.72
N ALA A 106 -8.23 2.35 10.54
CA ALA A 106 -7.53 3.15 11.55
C ALA A 106 -6.73 4.33 10.94
N ILE A 107 -6.32 4.20 9.69
CA ILE A 107 -5.63 5.26 8.95
C ILE A 107 -6.57 6.38 8.49
N GLU A 108 -7.89 6.22 8.63
CA GLU A 108 -8.90 7.20 8.25
C GLU A 108 -9.32 8.08 9.44
N ASP A 109 -8.84 7.80 10.65
CA ASP A 109 -9.10 8.63 11.82
C ASP A 109 -8.57 10.06 11.62
N GLU A 110 -9.32 11.07 12.07
CA GLU A 110 -8.91 12.48 12.01
C GLU A 110 -7.66 12.79 12.85
N LEU A 111 -7.45 11.99 13.90
CA LEU A 111 -6.27 12.03 14.77
C LEU A 111 -5.08 11.35 14.13
N ALA A 112 -5.27 10.46 13.17
CA ALA A 112 -4.15 9.87 12.46
C ALA A 112 -3.42 10.92 11.60
N GLY A 113 -2.16 10.63 11.31
CA GLY A 113 -1.35 11.41 10.39
C GLY A 113 -0.21 10.58 9.86
N LYS A 114 0.59 11.14 8.96
CA LYS A 114 1.56 10.39 8.18
C LYS A 114 2.84 11.16 7.93
N TRP A 115 3.96 10.47 8.07
CA TRP A 115 5.24 10.89 7.47
C TRP A 115 5.23 10.59 5.97
N LEU A 116 5.80 11.50 5.18
CA LEU A 116 5.92 11.39 3.73
C LEU A 116 7.38 11.31 3.32
N ILE A 117 7.75 10.24 2.61
CA ILE A 117 9.07 10.05 2.02
C ILE A 117 8.90 10.08 0.50
N PHE A 118 9.52 11.05 -0.17
CA PHE A 118 9.55 11.13 -1.63
C PHE A 118 10.89 10.65 -2.15
N LEU A 119 10.87 9.77 -3.15
CA LEU A 119 12.07 9.14 -3.69
C LEU A 119 11.88 8.76 -5.17
N PRO A 120 12.97 8.65 -5.95
CA PRO A 120 12.86 8.25 -7.35
C PRO A 120 12.52 6.76 -7.47
N MET A 121 12.01 6.37 -8.64
CA MET A 121 11.56 5.00 -8.94
C MET A 121 12.65 3.95 -8.68
N GLU A 122 13.90 4.25 -8.96
CA GLU A 122 15.02 3.31 -8.82
C GLU A 122 15.32 2.94 -7.36
N ARG A 123 14.79 3.73 -6.41
CA ARG A 123 15.00 3.52 -4.96
C ARG A 123 13.75 3.03 -4.25
N VAL A 124 12.58 2.98 -4.92
CA VAL A 124 11.31 2.73 -4.23
C VAL A 124 11.21 1.31 -3.66
N ASP A 125 11.72 0.31 -4.39
CA ASP A 125 11.61 -1.10 -3.98
C ASP A 125 12.41 -1.38 -2.69
N GLU A 126 13.68 -0.97 -2.67
CA GLU A 126 14.55 -1.13 -1.50
C GLU A 126 14.05 -0.35 -0.28
N ALA A 127 13.56 0.87 -0.49
CA ALA A 127 12.99 1.68 0.57
C ALA A 127 11.69 1.06 1.12
N TRP A 128 10.85 0.51 0.24
CA TRP A 128 9.61 -0.13 0.65
C TRP A 128 9.85 -1.35 1.52
N ILE A 129 10.79 -2.23 1.16
CA ILE A 129 11.13 -3.41 1.97
C ILE A 129 11.48 -2.99 3.41
N LYS A 130 12.33 -1.96 3.58
CA LYS A 130 12.70 -1.46 4.91
C LYS A 130 11.51 -0.97 5.72
N VAL A 131 10.63 -0.18 5.10
CA VAL A 131 9.44 0.38 5.77
C VAL A 131 8.44 -0.71 6.08
N ARG A 132 8.06 -1.52 5.09
CA ARG A 132 7.13 -2.66 5.20
C ARG A 132 7.54 -3.59 6.34
N ASP A 133 8.79 -4.06 6.33
CA ASP A 133 9.26 -5.02 7.31
C ASP A 133 9.31 -4.43 8.73
N ALA A 134 9.68 -3.15 8.86
CA ALA A 134 9.65 -2.46 10.15
C ALA A 134 8.21 -2.22 10.65
N THR A 135 7.26 -1.98 9.75
CA THR A 135 5.82 -1.93 10.09
C THR A 135 5.32 -3.29 10.58
N CYS A 136 5.68 -4.39 9.90
CA CYS A 136 5.31 -5.75 10.36
C CYS A 136 5.88 -6.09 11.74
N ARG A 137 7.03 -5.52 12.11
CA ARG A 137 7.64 -5.69 13.44
C ARG A 137 7.13 -4.71 14.50
N ASN A 138 6.10 -3.91 14.22
CA ASN A 138 5.60 -2.84 15.10
C ASN A 138 6.69 -1.81 15.48
N GLU A 139 7.71 -1.62 14.64
CA GLU A 139 8.79 -0.65 14.90
C GLU A 139 8.43 0.75 14.40
N LEU A 140 7.51 0.84 13.42
CA LEU A 140 7.00 2.11 12.91
C LEU A 140 5.62 2.40 13.54
N GLY A 141 4.72 3.04 12.79
CA GLY A 141 3.37 3.31 13.26
C GLY A 141 2.37 2.23 12.84
N ILE A 142 1.11 2.61 12.63
CA ILE A 142 -0.01 1.67 12.47
C ILE A 142 -0.14 1.07 11.07
N SER A 143 0.39 1.74 10.04
CA SER A 143 0.29 1.28 8.65
C SER A 143 1.30 2.02 7.78
N ALA A 144 1.67 1.42 6.66
CA ALA A 144 2.44 2.07 5.61
C ALA A 144 1.81 1.85 4.23
N LYS A 145 1.97 2.84 3.35
CA LYS A 145 1.51 2.77 1.95
C LYS A 145 2.59 3.26 1.00
N VAL A 146 2.74 2.65 -0.15
CA VAL A 146 3.71 3.08 -1.17
C VAL A 146 3.06 3.20 -2.54
N SER A 147 3.38 4.26 -3.27
CA SER A 147 2.92 4.44 -4.65
C SER A 147 3.66 3.51 -5.60
N THR A 148 2.95 2.96 -6.58
CA THR A 148 3.46 1.91 -7.46
C THR A 148 3.94 2.43 -8.83
N ALA A 149 4.34 1.52 -9.73
CA ALA A 149 4.67 1.81 -11.12
C ALA A 149 3.45 2.20 -11.97
N LYS A 150 2.23 1.96 -11.50
CA LYS A 150 1.00 2.36 -12.21
C LYS A 150 1.00 3.89 -12.43
N PRO A 151 0.93 4.38 -13.70
CA PRO A 151 0.91 5.80 -13.97
C PRO A 151 -0.31 6.47 -13.35
N ASN A 152 -0.09 7.45 -12.47
CA ASN A 152 -1.15 8.22 -11.84
C ASN A 152 -1.28 9.59 -12.52
N PRO A 153 -2.38 9.87 -13.23
CA PRO A 153 -2.57 11.14 -13.93
C PRO A 153 -2.64 12.35 -12.98
N ASP A 154 -2.96 12.12 -11.70
CA ASP A 154 -3.01 13.18 -10.68
C ASP A 154 -1.63 13.46 -10.05
N SER A 155 -0.62 12.64 -10.34
CA SER A 155 0.74 12.89 -9.86
C SER A 155 1.41 13.99 -10.69
N ARG A 156 1.92 15.02 -10.00
CA ARG A 156 2.63 16.15 -10.62
C ARG A 156 4.10 15.87 -10.88
N ASP A 157 4.61 14.75 -10.37
CA ASP A 157 6.04 14.40 -10.37
C ASP A 157 6.21 12.91 -10.70
N SER A 158 7.36 12.54 -11.25
CA SER A 158 7.79 11.15 -11.47
C SER A 158 8.23 10.45 -10.17
N MET A 159 8.42 11.21 -9.11
CA MET A 159 8.75 10.71 -7.77
C MET A 159 7.67 9.77 -7.22
N LYS A 160 8.13 8.72 -6.55
CA LYS A 160 7.29 7.84 -5.73
C LYS A 160 7.19 8.39 -4.32
N VAL A 161 6.18 7.93 -3.60
CA VAL A 161 5.94 8.34 -2.21
C VAL A 161 5.63 7.14 -1.33
N ILE A 162 6.21 7.14 -0.13
CA ILE A 162 5.87 6.22 0.96
C ILE A 162 5.22 7.03 2.09
N TYR A 163 4.06 6.57 2.54
CA TYR A 163 3.37 7.05 3.73
C TYR A 163 3.62 6.10 4.88
N ILE A 164 3.90 6.65 6.06
CA ILE A 164 4.00 5.92 7.32
C ILE A 164 3.06 6.58 8.31
N TYR A 165 1.99 5.89 8.66
CA TYR A 165 0.89 6.40 9.48
C TYR A 165 1.17 6.23 10.97
N THR A 166 0.83 7.23 11.77
CA THR A 166 0.76 7.14 13.24
C THR A 166 -0.68 7.40 13.70
N PRO A 167 -1.12 6.83 14.82
CA PRO A 167 -2.54 6.83 15.21
C PRO A 167 -3.02 8.18 15.75
N ASP A 168 -2.13 8.97 16.35
CA ASP A 168 -2.48 10.26 16.93
C ASP A 168 -1.36 11.28 16.70
N TRP A 169 -1.61 12.29 15.86
CA TRP A 169 -0.65 13.36 15.57
C TRP A 169 -0.34 14.24 16.79
N ARG A 170 -1.14 14.17 17.86
CA ARG A 170 -0.92 14.88 19.12
C ARG A 170 0.06 14.15 20.02
N ASP A 171 0.25 12.85 19.82
CA ASP A 171 1.28 12.08 20.53
C ASP A 171 2.64 12.34 19.87
N GLU A 172 3.23 13.49 20.22
CA GLU A 172 4.54 13.89 19.70
C GLU A 172 5.63 12.85 20.02
N ALA A 173 5.52 12.15 21.15
CA ALA A 173 6.48 11.13 21.53
C ALA A 173 6.46 9.95 20.55
N ASP A 174 5.28 9.43 20.21
CA ASP A 174 5.17 8.36 19.20
C ASP A 174 5.53 8.85 17.79
N VAL A 175 5.06 10.04 17.40
CA VAL A 175 5.38 10.63 16.09
C VAL A 175 6.89 10.78 15.89
N MET A 176 7.60 11.27 16.91
CA MET A 176 9.06 11.42 16.85
C MET A 176 9.80 10.10 17.01
N ARG A 177 9.29 9.14 17.79
CA ARG A 177 9.82 7.76 17.85
C ARG A 177 9.83 7.11 16.46
N VAL A 178 8.71 7.21 15.73
CA VAL A 178 8.62 6.71 14.34
C VAL A 178 9.63 7.41 13.44
N ARG A 179 9.79 8.72 13.57
CA ARG A 179 10.77 9.50 12.80
C ARG A 179 12.21 9.07 13.08
N GLU A 180 12.59 8.90 14.34
CA GLU A 180 13.94 8.43 14.69
C GLU A 180 14.19 7.01 14.17
N ARG A 181 13.18 6.12 14.26
CA ARG A 181 13.29 4.80 13.66
C ARG A 181 13.49 4.85 12.14
N LEU A 182 12.81 5.75 11.43
CA LEU A 182 13.03 5.97 10.00
C LEU A 182 14.48 6.43 9.71
N ARG A 183 15.05 7.31 10.55
CA ARG A 183 16.46 7.73 10.41
C ARG A 183 17.42 6.56 10.58
N GLU A 184 17.19 5.70 11.58
CA GLU A 184 17.98 4.47 11.80
C GLU A 184 17.92 3.51 10.60
N LEU A 185 16.77 3.45 9.90
CA LEU A 185 16.59 2.66 8.67
C LEU A 185 17.26 3.31 7.43
N GLY A 186 17.83 4.51 7.59
CA GLY A 186 18.58 5.24 6.56
C GLY A 186 17.81 6.36 5.86
N PHE A 187 16.60 6.71 6.33
CA PHE A 187 15.82 7.85 5.82
C PHE A 187 16.23 9.13 6.57
N VAL A 188 17.39 9.68 6.20
CA VAL A 188 18.02 10.83 6.89
C VAL A 188 17.69 12.20 6.26
N ASP A 189 17.14 12.20 5.05
CA ASP A 189 16.69 13.40 4.37
C ASP A 189 15.50 14.04 5.09
N ARG A 190 15.27 15.32 4.84
CA ARG A 190 14.15 16.04 5.46
C ARG A 190 12.82 15.44 5.02
N ILE A 191 11.98 15.05 5.97
CA ILE A 191 10.65 14.50 5.74
C ILE A 191 9.56 15.40 6.35
N GLY A 192 8.37 15.35 5.77
CA GLY A 192 7.21 16.11 6.23
C GLY A 192 6.18 15.20 6.87
N TYR A 193 5.57 15.67 7.96
CA TYR A 193 4.41 15.03 8.56
C TYR A 193 3.13 15.81 8.19
N LYS A 194 2.09 15.10 7.73
CA LYS A 194 0.79 15.65 7.38
C LYS A 194 -0.31 14.99 8.23
N ARG A 195 -1.23 15.78 8.77
CA ARG A 195 -2.38 15.27 9.52
C ARG A 195 -3.49 14.82 8.58
N ASN A 196 -4.29 13.83 8.98
CA ASN A 196 -5.44 13.42 8.17
C ASN A 196 -6.52 14.49 8.09
N ILE A 197 -6.75 15.28 9.15
CA ILE A 197 -7.69 16.42 9.11
C ILE A 197 -7.41 17.42 7.99
N GLU A 198 -6.13 17.60 7.62
CA GLU A 198 -5.72 18.46 6.50
C GLU A 198 -6.05 17.81 5.15
N THR A 199 -6.03 16.47 5.09
CA THR A 199 -6.44 15.69 3.91
C THR A 199 -7.96 15.77 3.73
N PHE A 200 -8.76 15.63 4.80
CA PHE A 200 -10.22 15.77 4.75
C PHE A 200 -10.70 17.16 4.36
N ARG A 201 -9.95 18.21 4.70
CA ARG A 201 -10.22 19.60 4.29
C ARG A 201 -9.80 19.92 2.86
N GLY A 202 -9.31 18.93 2.09
CA GLY A 202 -8.83 19.12 0.72
C GLY A 202 -7.57 19.99 0.64
N GLU A 203 -6.80 20.11 1.72
CA GLU A 203 -5.61 20.95 1.75
C GLU A 203 -4.42 20.21 1.14
N TYR A 204 -4.13 20.56 -0.11
CA TYR A 204 -2.92 20.14 -0.81
C TYR A 204 -1.90 21.26 -0.82
N SER A 205 -0.62 20.90 -0.77
CA SER A 205 0.46 21.86 -0.97
C SER A 205 0.30 22.52 -2.34
N GLN A 206 0.19 23.85 -2.32
CA GLN A 206 0.19 24.69 -3.51
C GLN A 206 1.39 25.63 -3.43
N LYS A 207 1.76 26.28 -4.53
CA LYS A 207 2.85 27.26 -4.55
C LYS A 207 2.54 28.35 -3.51
N GLY A 208 3.28 28.37 -2.39
CA GLY A 208 3.06 29.29 -1.27
C GLY A 208 2.23 28.76 -0.07
N LYS A 209 1.63 27.57 -0.14
CA LYS A 209 0.91 26.92 0.97
C LYS A 209 1.57 25.59 1.32
N ARG A 210 2.19 25.51 2.50
CA ARG A 210 2.83 24.31 3.02
C ARG A 210 1.92 23.65 4.05
N VAL A 211 1.46 22.44 3.77
CA VAL A 211 0.52 21.68 4.62
C VAL A 211 1.29 20.67 5.48
N THR A 212 2.38 21.12 6.10
CA THR A 212 3.28 20.27 6.91
C THR A 212 3.14 20.68 8.37
N PHE A 213 2.75 19.75 9.23
CA PHE A 213 2.60 20.02 10.66
C PHE A 213 3.94 19.86 11.40
N TYR A 214 4.57 18.68 11.31
CA TYR A 214 5.96 18.48 11.74
C TYR A 214 6.89 18.44 10.52
N SER A 215 8.09 19.02 10.65
CA SER A 215 9.13 18.85 9.64
C SER A 215 10.45 18.63 10.30
N ALA A 216 11.18 17.61 9.85
CA ALA A 216 12.36 17.16 10.55
C ALA A 216 13.32 16.40 9.64
#